data_AF-E0W559-F1
#
_entry.id   AF-E0W559-F1
#
_cell.length_a   1.000
_cell.length_b   1.000
_cell.length_c   1.000
_cell.angle_alpha   90.00
_cell.angle_beta   90.00
_cell.angle_gamma   90.00
#
_symmetry.space_group_name_H-M   'P 1'
#
loop_
_entity.id
_entity.type
_entity.pdbx_description
1 polymer ?
#
loop_
_entity_poly.entity_id
_entity_poly.type
_entity_poly.pdbx_seq_one_letter_code
_entity_poly.pdbx_strand_id
1 'polypeptide(L)'
;MECFHASLSCLANGWGSEITSSTLSSHSGVSAKRMLRIASYTVSDEERVPGTSSLESLVGAFKALKVSPQTIKNWMKKGNFADESFEALKLDKTLDTLIDNPQFTARVKYVDDFNEQHPKKQLSIYRTLKKHYTDDALLQTIEKAKLSPETERIAAILQGEQLQEWSRIGYWPGAVYRFLFKQHSYDGIFASINWKIWTKYLDDYNAMHSAKQVSMYQVLKAHYADEGLVKVLEKAELAPETKKLASRLHAEQLHDWLRSGYSPENVYLLLFKRRLYEDTFASPAWSTWTKYLGNYNMLYPEKKMTLFAALRELYTEHRVLTMINHAKRSMSTKSIGLKLEKDSLNFGWTNVILPVICSAQRFSSVRRERSSSTIRTGALGSSTSMT
;
A
#
# COMPACT_ATOMS: atom_id res chain seq x y z
N MET A 1 -29.59 -3.33 -31.54
CA MET A 1 -28.32 -3.36 -32.27
C MET A 1 -28.24 -2.08 -33.08
N GLU A 2 -27.05 -1.47 -33.11
CA GLU A 2 -26.67 -0.28 -33.89
C GLU A 2 -27.25 1.07 -33.44
N CYS A 3 -26.66 1.62 -32.37
CA CYS A 3 -26.46 3.07 -32.14
C CYS A 3 -25.57 3.26 -30.89
N PHE A 4 -24.31 2.81 -30.93
CA PHE A 4 -23.38 2.96 -29.79
C PHE A 4 -21.93 3.33 -30.17
N HIS A 5 -21.65 3.71 -31.42
CA HIS A 5 -20.27 3.83 -31.89
C HIS A 5 -19.75 5.22 -32.30
N ALA A 6 -20.49 6.32 -32.06
CA ALA A 6 -20.14 7.62 -32.66
C ALA A 6 -19.78 8.79 -31.71
N SER A 7 -19.43 8.56 -30.43
CA SER A 7 -19.07 9.69 -29.54
C SER A 7 -17.73 9.56 -28.79
N LEU A 8 -16.84 8.64 -29.18
CA LEU A 8 -15.52 8.45 -28.54
C LEU A 8 -14.34 9.01 -29.35
N SER A 9 -14.56 9.70 -30.46
CA SER A 9 -13.49 10.15 -31.37
C SER A 9 -13.04 11.62 -31.22
N CYS A 10 -13.48 12.36 -30.19
CA CYS A 10 -13.12 13.78 -30.03
C CYS A 10 -12.47 14.10 -28.68
N LEU A 11 -11.41 13.38 -28.27
CA LEU A 11 -10.43 13.89 -27.28
C LEU A 11 -9.01 13.31 -27.51
N ALA A 12 -8.65 12.98 -28.75
CA ALA A 12 -7.30 12.50 -29.10
C ALA A 12 -6.32 13.61 -29.55
N ASN A 13 -6.68 14.89 -29.47
CA ASN A 13 -5.81 15.98 -29.94
C ASN A 13 -5.49 16.98 -28.84
N GLY A 14 -4.35 16.74 -28.22
CA GLY A 14 -3.67 17.57 -27.24
C GLY A 14 -2.85 16.61 -26.39
N TRP A 15 -1.56 16.86 -26.20
CA TRP A 15 -0.58 15.95 -25.60
C TRP A 15 0.10 14.96 -26.60
N GLY A 16 0.68 15.51 -27.67
CA GLY A 16 1.94 15.01 -28.26
C GLY A 16 2.84 16.24 -28.42
N SER A 17 4.12 16.26 -28.06
CA SER A 17 5.25 15.34 -28.28
C SER A 17 6.11 15.24 -27.00
N GLU A 18 6.97 14.26 -26.72
CA GLU A 18 7.89 13.49 -27.55
C GLU A 18 8.26 12.21 -26.75
N ILE A 19 7.89 11.02 -27.24
CA ILE A 19 8.55 9.77 -26.84
C ILE A 19 9.05 9.16 -28.13
N THR A 20 10.35 9.32 -28.37
CA THR A 20 11.05 8.65 -29.47
C THR A 20 11.03 7.15 -29.22
N SER A 21 10.37 6.41 -30.11
CA SER A 21 10.47 4.95 -30.16
C SER A 21 11.84 4.57 -30.71
N SER A 22 12.62 3.82 -29.95
CA SER A 22 13.76 3.08 -30.49
C SER A 22 13.54 1.58 -30.33
N THR A 23 13.11 0.99 -31.45
CA THR A 23 13.54 -0.31 -32.00
C THR A 23 13.54 -1.52 -31.06
N LEU A 24 12.44 -2.27 -31.04
CA LEU A 24 12.41 -3.66 -30.60
C LEU A 24 12.96 -4.57 -31.71
N SER A 25 14.19 -5.04 -31.52
CA SER A 25 14.67 -6.27 -32.16
C SER A 25 14.12 -7.47 -31.38
N SER A 26 13.35 -8.30 -32.07
CA SER A 26 12.89 -9.59 -31.58
C SER A 26 14.09 -10.51 -31.31
N HIS A 27 14.32 -10.88 -30.05
CA HIS A 27 15.07 -12.08 -29.69
C HIS A 27 14.22 -12.92 -28.74
N SER A 28 13.57 -13.92 -29.31
CA SER A 28 12.94 -15.05 -28.62
C SER A 28 14.01 -15.81 -27.82
N GLY A 29 13.94 -15.72 -26.49
CA GLY A 29 14.85 -16.48 -25.63
C GLY A 29 15.06 -15.89 -24.24
N VAL A 30 14.02 -15.36 -23.58
CA VAL A 30 14.16 -14.92 -22.18
C VAL A 30 14.09 -16.15 -21.27
N SER A 31 15.26 -16.68 -20.91
CA SER A 31 15.38 -17.71 -19.89
C SER A 31 14.91 -17.16 -18.55
N ALA A 32 14.04 -17.91 -17.86
CA ALA A 32 13.54 -17.63 -16.50
C ALA A 32 14.65 -17.39 -15.43
N LYS A 33 15.93 -17.55 -15.79
CA LYS A 33 17.12 -17.44 -14.94
C LYS A 33 17.49 -16.02 -14.48
N ARG A 34 16.90 -14.96 -15.04
CA ARG A 34 17.32 -13.58 -14.74
C ARG A 34 16.40 -12.82 -13.78
N MET A 35 15.32 -13.44 -13.31
CA MET A 35 14.19 -12.62 -12.84
C MET A 35 14.32 -12.05 -11.43
N LEU A 36 15.14 -12.52 -10.50
CA LEU A 36 15.09 -11.94 -9.14
C LEU A 36 16.46 -11.84 -8.46
N ARG A 37 17.37 -11.02 -9.00
CA ARG A 37 18.45 -10.42 -8.21
C ARG A 37 17.95 -9.08 -7.66
N ILE A 38 17.31 -9.08 -6.49
CA ILE A 38 16.84 -7.84 -5.81
C ILE A 38 17.71 -7.43 -4.63
N ALA A 39 18.74 -8.20 -4.29
CA ALA A 39 19.70 -7.78 -3.28
C ALA A 39 21.12 -7.96 -3.81
N SER A 40 21.66 -6.92 -4.44
CA SER A 40 23.04 -6.55 -4.10
C SER A 40 22.97 -5.83 -2.75
N TYR A 41 22.70 -6.59 -1.68
CA TYR A 41 23.03 -6.13 -0.34
C TYR A 41 24.55 -6.18 -0.30
N THR A 42 25.19 -5.01 -0.39
CA THR A 42 26.64 -4.87 -0.21
C THR A 42 26.94 -5.11 1.26
N VAL A 43 26.89 -6.36 1.70
CA VAL A 43 27.62 -6.78 2.89
C VAL A 43 29.06 -6.87 2.44
N SER A 44 29.87 -5.96 2.98
CA SER A 44 31.33 -5.90 2.92
C SER A 44 31.96 -7.17 2.35
N ASP A 45 32.52 -7.03 1.15
CA ASP A 45 33.30 -8.05 0.46
C ASP A 45 34.50 -8.45 1.33
N GLU A 46 34.32 -9.44 2.21
CA GLU A 46 35.46 -10.26 2.61
C GLU A 46 35.73 -11.25 1.48
N GLU A 47 36.76 -10.93 0.69
CA GLU A 47 37.43 -11.84 -0.23
C GLU A 47 37.56 -13.24 0.40
N ARG A 48 36.80 -14.20 -0.11
CA ARG A 48 36.98 -15.58 0.29
C ARG A 48 36.94 -16.48 -0.93
N VAL A 49 38.09 -17.06 -1.24
CA VAL A 49 38.27 -18.12 -2.23
C VAL A 49 37.22 -19.22 -1.98
N PRO A 50 36.19 -19.39 -2.84
CA PRO A 50 35.07 -20.28 -2.55
C PRO A 50 35.33 -21.69 -3.11
N GLY A 51 35.08 -22.72 -2.29
CA GLY A 51 35.08 -24.13 -2.75
C GLY A 51 35.42 -25.16 -1.66
N THR A 52 36.54 -24.99 -0.97
CA THR A 52 37.02 -25.96 0.04
C THR A 52 36.55 -25.63 1.46
N SER A 53 36.61 -24.34 1.83
CA SER A 53 36.29 -23.88 3.20
C SER A 53 34.83 -24.14 3.61
N SER A 54 33.86 -23.98 2.70
CA SER A 54 32.44 -24.22 3.02
C SER A 54 32.08 -25.69 3.08
N LEU A 55 32.78 -26.55 2.32
CA LEU A 55 32.63 -28.00 2.44
C LEU A 55 33.21 -28.50 3.77
N GLU A 56 34.35 -27.97 4.20
CA GLU A 56 34.93 -28.26 5.52
C GLU A 56 34.02 -27.81 6.67
N SER A 57 33.46 -26.60 6.56
CA SER A 57 32.48 -26.08 7.53
C SER A 57 31.24 -26.98 7.62
N LEU A 58 30.71 -27.42 6.47
CA LEU A 58 29.58 -28.36 6.42
C LEU A 58 29.94 -29.70 7.06
N VAL A 59 31.09 -30.29 6.72
CA VAL A 59 31.56 -31.55 7.30
C VAL A 59 31.72 -31.42 8.82
N GLY A 60 32.31 -30.31 9.30
CA GLY A 60 32.47 -30.02 10.72
C GLY A 60 31.14 -29.94 11.46
N ALA A 61 30.15 -29.23 10.89
CA ALA A 61 28.84 -29.07 11.50
C ALA A 61 28.07 -30.39 11.61
N PHE A 62 28.13 -31.22 10.56
CA PHE A 62 27.43 -32.51 10.50
C PHE A 62 28.15 -33.65 11.25
N LYS A 63 29.42 -33.45 11.67
CA LYS A 63 30.16 -34.39 12.52
C LYS A 63 29.42 -34.66 13.84
N ALA A 64 28.83 -33.62 14.44
CA ALA A 64 28.04 -33.74 15.67
C ALA A 64 26.80 -34.63 15.51
N LEU A 65 26.26 -34.71 14.28
CA LEU A 65 25.13 -35.56 13.91
C LEU A 65 25.55 -36.99 13.52
N LYS A 66 26.84 -37.35 13.73
CA LYS A 66 27.44 -38.63 13.34
C LYS A 66 27.32 -38.92 11.83
N VAL A 67 27.23 -37.88 11.00
CA VAL A 67 27.23 -38.02 9.53
C VAL A 67 28.68 -38.02 9.04
N SER A 68 29.06 -39.06 8.30
CA SER A 68 30.43 -39.18 7.79
C SER A 68 30.69 -38.24 6.61
N PRO A 69 31.93 -37.77 6.39
CA PRO A 69 32.29 -37.00 5.19
C PRO A 69 31.98 -37.76 3.88
N GLN A 70 32.07 -39.09 3.90
CA GLN A 70 31.74 -39.93 2.74
C GLN A 70 30.24 -39.93 2.44
N THR A 71 29.40 -39.92 3.47
CA THR A 71 27.94 -39.80 3.33
C THR A 71 27.58 -38.47 2.66
N ILE A 72 28.17 -37.36 3.13
CA ILE A 72 27.98 -36.01 2.57
C ILE A 72 28.38 -35.98 1.08
N LYS A 73 29.56 -36.51 0.75
CA LYS A 73 30.03 -36.62 -0.65
C LYS A 73 29.09 -37.47 -1.51
N ASN A 74 28.53 -38.55 -0.96
CA ASN A 74 27.59 -39.40 -1.67
C ASN A 74 26.27 -38.67 -1.98
N TRP A 75 25.73 -37.88 -1.04
CA TRP A 75 24.54 -37.07 -1.28
C TRP A 75 24.74 -36.03 -2.40
N MET A 76 25.92 -35.40 -2.43
CA MET A 76 26.30 -34.46 -3.50
C MET A 76 26.37 -35.16 -4.87
N LYS A 77 27.04 -36.31 -4.95
CA LYS A 77 27.18 -37.09 -6.21
C LYS A 77 25.82 -37.55 -6.77
N LYS A 78 24.90 -37.95 -5.89
CA LYS A 78 23.56 -38.40 -6.26
C LYS A 78 22.59 -37.25 -6.57
N GLY A 79 22.98 -36.00 -6.29
CA GLY A 79 22.13 -34.83 -6.51
C GLY A 79 20.97 -34.69 -5.53
N ASN A 80 20.91 -35.50 -4.48
CA ASN A 80 19.88 -35.46 -3.43
C ASN A 80 20.35 -34.73 -2.16
N PHE A 81 21.45 -33.98 -2.24
CA PHE A 81 22.03 -33.24 -1.13
C PHE A 81 21.03 -32.37 -0.37
N ALA A 82 20.17 -31.63 -1.07
CA ALA A 82 19.21 -30.74 -0.43
C ALA A 82 18.30 -31.49 0.55
N ASP A 83 17.69 -32.59 0.12
CA ASP A 83 16.73 -33.34 0.94
C ASP A 83 17.44 -34.16 2.03
N GLU A 84 18.46 -34.94 1.66
CA GLU A 84 19.15 -35.82 2.61
C GLU A 84 19.87 -35.06 3.73
N SER A 85 20.51 -33.94 3.39
CA SER A 85 21.18 -33.11 4.41
C SER A 85 20.19 -32.46 5.36
N PHE A 86 18.95 -32.21 4.92
CA PHE A 86 17.90 -31.68 5.78
C PHE A 86 17.34 -32.78 6.69
N GLU A 87 17.03 -33.96 6.16
CA GLU A 87 16.57 -35.12 6.94
C GLU A 87 17.59 -35.54 8.01
N ALA A 88 18.88 -35.46 7.70
CA ALA A 88 19.95 -35.75 8.65
C ALA A 88 20.00 -34.80 9.85
N LEU A 89 19.45 -33.58 9.73
CA LEU A 89 19.29 -32.67 10.87
C LEU A 89 18.31 -33.22 11.91
N LYS A 90 17.45 -34.20 11.53
CA LYS A 90 16.46 -34.86 12.39
C LYS A 90 15.72 -33.87 13.29
N LEU A 91 15.29 -32.76 12.70
CA LEU A 91 14.73 -31.65 13.45
C LEU A 91 13.34 -32.07 13.96
N ASP A 92 13.26 -32.38 15.25
CA ASP A 92 12.00 -32.47 16.01
C ASP A 92 11.46 -31.09 16.39
N LYS A 93 12.14 -30.03 15.93
CA LYS A 93 12.01 -28.68 16.46
C LYS A 93 11.12 -27.77 15.63
N THR A 94 10.60 -26.75 16.30
CA THR A 94 9.89 -25.64 15.68
C THR A 94 10.81 -24.84 14.76
N LEU A 95 10.24 -24.32 13.67
CA LEU A 95 10.92 -23.54 12.64
C LEU A 95 11.72 -22.35 13.21
N ASP A 96 11.27 -21.77 14.32
CA ASP A 96 11.93 -20.65 15.00
C ASP A 96 13.32 -21.00 15.55
N THR A 97 13.53 -22.25 15.98
CA THR A 97 14.85 -22.69 16.48
C THR A 97 15.75 -23.24 15.37
N LEU A 98 15.21 -23.37 14.15
CA LEU A 98 15.93 -23.92 13.01
C LEU A 98 16.97 -22.93 12.48
N ILE A 99 16.61 -21.66 12.36
CA ILE A 99 17.50 -20.66 11.76
C ILE A 99 18.75 -20.42 12.63
N ASP A 100 18.63 -20.59 13.95
CA ASP A 100 19.75 -20.48 14.89
C ASP A 100 20.60 -21.76 14.98
N ASN A 101 20.17 -22.86 14.34
CA ASN A 101 20.88 -24.13 14.42
C ASN A 101 22.19 -24.06 13.61
N PRO A 102 23.37 -24.31 14.22
CA PRO A 102 24.66 -24.25 13.54
C PRO A 102 24.79 -25.19 12.34
N GLN A 103 24.15 -26.36 12.37
CA GLN A 103 24.12 -27.30 11.26
C GLN A 103 23.25 -26.80 10.11
N PHE A 104 22.14 -26.13 10.43
CA PHE A 104 21.31 -25.47 9.41
C PHE A 104 22.05 -24.30 8.77
N THR A 105 22.72 -23.45 9.57
CA THR A 105 23.55 -22.35 9.08
C THR A 105 24.67 -22.83 8.16
N ALA A 106 25.38 -23.90 8.54
CA ALA A 106 26.42 -24.50 7.69
C ALA A 106 25.85 -25.04 6.37
N ARG A 107 24.65 -25.62 6.40
CA ARG A 107 23.93 -26.09 5.21
C ARG A 107 23.53 -24.93 4.28
N VAL A 108 22.97 -23.85 4.83
CA VAL A 108 22.59 -22.66 4.04
C VAL A 108 23.81 -22.07 3.35
N LYS A 109 24.91 -21.87 4.09
CA LYS A 109 26.16 -21.34 3.53
C LYS A 109 26.72 -22.22 2.41
N TYR A 110 26.71 -23.53 2.59
CA TYR A 110 27.16 -24.45 1.53
C TYR A 110 26.29 -24.34 0.27
N VAL A 111 24.96 -24.28 0.43
CA VAL A 111 24.04 -24.17 -0.72
C VAL A 111 24.22 -22.84 -1.46
N ASP A 112 24.44 -21.75 -0.73
CA ASP A 112 24.72 -20.42 -1.30
C ASP A 112 25.98 -20.47 -2.20
N ASP A 113 27.10 -20.93 -1.65
CA ASP A 113 28.37 -21.06 -2.38
C ASP A 113 28.26 -22.05 -3.56
N PHE A 114 27.51 -23.14 -3.40
CA PHE A 114 27.26 -24.11 -4.47
C PHE A 114 26.46 -23.48 -5.60
N ASN A 115 25.43 -22.70 -5.29
CA ASN A 115 24.57 -22.05 -6.28
C ASN A 115 25.31 -20.98 -7.09
N GLU A 116 26.26 -20.29 -6.45
CA GLU A 116 27.16 -19.34 -7.11
C GLU A 116 28.08 -20.05 -8.13
N GLN A 117 28.67 -21.18 -7.75
CA GLN A 117 29.53 -21.99 -8.62
C GLN A 117 28.75 -22.77 -9.69
N HIS A 118 27.48 -23.08 -9.44
CA HIS A 118 26.65 -23.87 -10.34
C HIS A 118 25.32 -23.20 -10.72
N PRO A 119 25.35 -22.07 -11.47
CA PRO A 119 24.15 -21.32 -11.84
C PRO A 119 23.10 -22.11 -12.65
N LYS A 120 23.49 -23.25 -13.25
CA LYS A 120 22.59 -24.13 -14.02
C LYS A 120 21.96 -25.25 -13.19
N LYS A 121 22.42 -25.49 -11.96
CA LYS A 121 21.99 -26.61 -11.10
C LYS A 121 21.70 -26.13 -9.67
N GLN A 122 21.06 -24.98 -9.53
CA GLN A 122 20.81 -24.39 -8.22
C GLN A 122 19.96 -25.30 -7.31
N LEU A 123 20.41 -25.45 -6.07
CA LEU A 123 19.68 -26.03 -4.96
C LEU A 123 18.82 -24.96 -4.29
N SER A 124 17.76 -25.36 -3.60
CA SER A 124 16.92 -24.42 -2.83
C SER A 124 16.64 -24.96 -1.43
N ILE A 125 17.11 -24.21 -0.44
CA ILE A 125 16.75 -24.40 0.96
C ILE A 125 15.24 -24.19 1.15
N TYR A 126 14.67 -23.11 0.62
CA TYR A 126 13.25 -22.76 0.75
C TYR A 126 12.34 -23.88 0.24
N ARG A 127 12.64 -24.46 -0.94
CA ARG A 127 11.85 -25.57 -1.49
C ARG A 127 11.90 -26.81 -0.60
N THR A 128 13.03 -27.05 0.05
CA THR A 128 13.16 -28.14 1.03
C THR A 128 12.27 -27.84 2.24
N LEU A 129 12.37 -26.64 2.81
CA LEU A 129 11.58 -26.22 3.97
C LEU A 129 10.07 -26.26 3.68
N LYS A 130 9.64 -25.84 2.49
CA LYS A 130 8.23 -25.83 2.06
C LYS A 130 7.59 -27.24 2.00
N LYS A 131 8.38 -28.31 1.99
CA LYS A 131 7.86 -29.69 2.11
C LYS A 131 7.34 -30.00 3.52
N HIS A 132 7.80 -29.26 4.53
CA HIS A 132 7.52 -29.53 5.95
C HIS A 132 6.81 -28.37 6.66
N TYR A 133 6.92 -27.14 6.14
CA TYR A 133 6.39 -25.93 6.76
C TYR A 133 5.47 -25.17 5.80
N THR A 134 4.44 -24.51 6.35
CA THR A 134 3.54 -23.66 5.57
C THR A 134 4.25 -22.37 5.11
N ASP A 135 3.80 -21.77 4.01
CA ASP A 135 4.33 -20.48 3.53
C ASP A 135 4.22 -19.39 4.61
N ASP A 136 3.15 -19.39 5.42
CA ASP A 136 2.96 -18.43 6.51
C ASP A 136 3.97 -18.59 7.64
N ALA A 137 4.26 -19.83 8.05
CA ALA A 137 5.27 -20.13 9.07
C ALA A 137 6.66 -19.70 8.57
N LEU A 138 7.01 -20.09 7.33
CA LEU A 138 8.27 -19.69 6.70
C LEU A 138 8.43 -18.18 6.63
N LEU A 139 7.38 -17.46 6.25
CA LEU A 139 7.43 -16.01 6.20
C LEU A 139 7.64 -15.37 7.57
N GLN A 140 6.94 -15.85 8.61
CA GLN A 140 7.09 -15.30 9.96
C GLN A 140 8.50 -15.53 10.50
N THR A 141 9.06 -16.71 10.29
CA THR A 141 10.41 -17.04 10.75
C THR A 141 11.47 -16.26 9.96
N ILE A 142 11.31 -16.07 8.64
CA ILE A 142 12.21 -15.22 7.84
C ILE A 142 12.16 -13.77 8.33
N GLU A 143 10.98 -13.20 8.54
CA GLU A 143 10.85 -11.80 9.01
C GLU A 143 11.41 -11.62 10.43
N LYS A 144 11.23 -12.59 11.32
CA LYS A 144 11.86 -12.60 12.65
C LYS A 144 13.38 -12.67 12.56
N ALA A 145 13.91 -13.53 11.70
CA ALA A 145 15.36 -13.69 11.49
C ALA A 145 16.03 -12.46 10.88
N LYS A 146 15.29 -11.60 10.14
CA LYS A 146 15.80 -10.32 9.65
C LYS A 146 16.07 -9.31 10.77
N LEU A 147 15.53 -9.51 11.97
CA LEU A 147 15.70 -8.58 13.10
C LEU A 147 17.00 -8.80 13.88
N SER A 148 17.69 -9.93 13.67
CA SER A 148 18.96 -10.23 14.35
C SER A 148 20.13 -10.19 13.35
N PRO A 149 21.22 -9.43 13.65
CA PRO A 149 22.40 -9.38 12.78
C PRO A 149 23.00 -10.76 12.47
N GLU A 150 22.91 -11.71 13.40
CA GLU A 150 23.48 -13.05 13.24
C GLU A 150 22.73 -13.89 12.20
N THR A 151 21.44 -13.62 12.01
CA THR A 151 20.55 -14.40 11.14
C THR A 151 20.09 -13.62 9.90
N GLU A 152 20.41 -12.33 9.81
CA GLU A 152 19.99 -11.43 8.72
C GLU A 152 20.40 -11.99 7.34
N ARG A 153 21.64 -12.45 7.19
CA ARG A 153 22.12 -13.03 5.92
C ARG A 153 21.33 -14.27 5.52
N ILE A 154 21.08 -15.19 6.46
CA ILE A 154 20.31 -16.42 6.20
C ILE A 154 18.89 -16.05 5.78
N ALA A 155 18.28 -15.09 6.48
CA ALA A 155 16.94 -14.62 6.18
C ALA A 155 16.85 -13.98 4.78
N ALA A 156 17.86 -13.20 4.37
CA ALA A 156 17.95 -12.62 3.04
C ALA A 156 18.04 -13.68 1.93
N ILE A 157 18.86 -14.74 2.13
CA ILE A 157 18.96 -15.87 1.20
C ILE A 157 17.60 -16.56 1.07
N LEU A 158 16.95 -16.88 2.20
CA LEU A 158 15.63 -17.53 2.22
C LEU A 158 14.54 -16.67 1.58
N GLN A 159 14.54 -15.35 1.80
CA GLN A 159 13.62 -14.41 1.17
C GLN A 159 13.84 -14.35 -0.35
N GLY A 160 15.10 -14.37 -0.81
CA GLY A 160 15.44 -14.44 -2.23
C GLY A 160 14.93 -15.73 -2.88
N GLU A 161 15.18 -16.88 -2.27
CA GLU A 161 14.69 -18.16 -2.76
C GLU A 161 13.16 -18.26 -2.75
N GLN A 162 12.50 -17.70 -1.74
CA GLN A 162 11.04 -17.62 -1.66
C GLN A 162 10.45 -16.88 -2.86
N LEU A 163 10.97 -15.70 -3.17
CA LEU A 163 10.51 -14.89 -4.31
C LEU A 163 10.76 -15.62 -5.64
N GLN A 164 11.90 -16.29 -5.78
CA GLN A 164 12.21 -17.09 -6.96
C GLN A 164 11.23 -18.26 -7.13
N GLU A 165 10.90 -18.96 -6.04
CA GLU A 165 9.95 -20.07 -6.10
C GLU A 165 8.54 -19.57 -6.42
N TRP A 166 8.09 -18.47 -5.80
CA TRP A 166 6.81 -17.82 -6.13
C TRP A 166 6.74 -17.41 -7.59
N SER A 167 7.82 -16.83 -8.12
CA SER A 167 7.90 -16.46 -9.54
C SER A 167 7.84 -17.69 -10.45
N ARG A 168 8.56 -18.77 -10.11
CA ARG A 168 8.60 -20.03 -10.88
C ARG A 168 7.23 -20.68 -10.99
N ILE A 169 6.44 -20.67 -9.92
CA ILE A 169 5.10 -21.29 -9.89
C ILE A 169 3.98 -20.32 -10.28
N GLY A 170 4.30 -19.06 -10.60
CA GLY A 170 3.35 -18.06 -11.04
C GLY A 170 2.42 -17.56 -9.94
N TYR A 171 2.91 -17.35 -8.71
CA TYR A 171 2.10 -16.78 -7.64
C TYR A 171 1.55 -15.42 -8.03
N TRP A 172 0.25 -15.22 -7.77
CA TRP A 172 -0.44 -13.99 -8.13
C TRP A 172 0.15 -12.77 -7.39
N PRO A 173 0.48 -11.67 -8.08
CA PRO A 173 1.20 -10.53 -7.48
C PRO A 173 0.55 -9.94 -6.24
N GLY A 174 -0.79 -9.91 -6.13
CA GLY A 174 -1.42 -9.41 -4.91
C GLY A 174 -1.38 -10.38 -3.73
N ALA A 175 -1.16 -11.68 -3.94
CA ALA A 175 -0.85 -12.59 -2.85
C ALA A 175 0.55 -12.29 -2.30
N VAL A 176 1.53 -12.10 -3.19
CA VAL A 176 2.88 -11.65 -2.84
C VAL A 176 2.85 -10.30 -2.13
N TYR A 177 2.02 -9.35 -2.58
CA TYR A 177 1.81 -8.08 -1.88
C TYR A 177 1.36 -8.29 -0.43
N ARG A 178 0.30 -9.09 -0.22
CA ARG A 178 -0.21 -9.36 1.14
C ARG A 178 0.84 -10.01 2.04
N PHE A 179 1.72 -10.86 1.50
CA PHE A 179 2.81 -11.45 2.27
C PHE A 179 3.86 -10.41 2.67
N LEU A 180 4.28 -9.54 1.74
CA LEU A 180 5.29 -8.51 2.02
C LEU A 180 4.78 -7.36 2.90
N PHE A 181 3.47 -7.14 2.92
CA PHE A 181 2.81 -6.04 3.62
C PHE A 181 1.72 -6.56 4.57
N LYS A 182 2.03 -7.58 5.39
CA LYS A 182 1.10 -8.35 6.28
C LYS A 182 0.10 -7.54 7.14
N GLN A 183 0.24 -6.23 7.25
CA GLN A 183 -0.73 -5.33 7.85
C GLN A 183 -1.00 -4.14 6.93
N HIS A 184 -2.16 -3.49 7.08
CA HIS A 184 -2.45 -2.19 6.48
C HIS A 184 -1.55 -1.11 7.12
N SER A 185 -0.23 -1.20 6.92
CA SER A 185 0.67 -0.10 7.24
C SER A 185 0.39 0.98 6.21
N TYR A 186 -0.17 2.10 6.64
CA TYR A 186 -0.45 3.24 5.77
C TYR A 186 0.81 4.09 5.52
N ASP A 187 1.92 3.75 6.18
CA ASP A 187 3.07 4.64 6.34
C ASP A 187 4.30 4.07 5.63
N GLY A 188 4.92 4.92 4.80
CA GLY A 188 6.22 4.61 4.17
C GLY A 188 6.22 3.45 3.18
N ILE A 189 5.05 2.91 2.78
CA ILE A 189 4.93 1.75 1.87
C ILE A 189 5.80 1.95 0.64
N PHE A 190 5.60 3.04 -0.10
CA PHE A 190 6.27 3.31 -1.38
C PHE A 190 7.77 3.60 -1.24
N ALA A 191 8.25 3.89 -0.03
CA ALA A 191 9.68 4.07 0.26
C ALA A 191 10.35 2.78 0.77
N SER A 192 9.57 1.77 1.15
CA SER A 192 10.09 0.53 1.74
C SER A 192 10.86 -0.33 0.76
N ILE A 193 11.79 -1.13 1.27
CA ILE A 193 12.49 -2.16 0.47
C ILE A 193 11.51 -3.20 -0.10
N ASN A 194 10.48 -3.55 0.67
CA ASN A 194 9.43 -4.48 0.26
C ASN A 194 8.65 -3.96 -0.96
N TRP A 195 8.51 -2.64 -1.11
CA TRP A 195 7.90 -2.04 -2.29
C TRP A 195 8.74 -2.29 -3.54
N LYS A 196 10.06 -2.03 -3.46
CA LYS A 196 10.98 -2.30 -4.58
C LYS A 196 10.97 -3.78 -4.98
N ILE A 197 10.94 -4.68 -4.00
CA ILE A 197 10.81 -6.12 -4.22
C ILE A 197 9.52 -6.44 -4.96
N TRP A 198 8.39 -5.96 -4.45
CA TRP A 198 7.08 -6.28 -4.99
C TRP A 198 6.85 -5.69 -6.39
N THR A 199 7.26 -4.44 -6.64
CA THR A 199 7.08 -3.81 -7.97
C THR A 199 7.86 -4.56 -9.03
N LYS A 200 9.10 -4.97 -8.71
CA LYS A 200 9.86 -5.80 -9.63
C LYS A 200 9.22 -7.16 -9.86
N TYR A 201 8.73 -7.82 -8.80
CA TYR A 201 7.99 -9.07 -8.95
C TYR A 201 6.76 -8.90 -9.86
N LEU A 202 6.01 -7.81 -9.70
CA LEU A 202 4.85 -7.47 -10.53
C LEU A 202 5.25 -7.27 -12.00
N ASP A 203 6.35 -6.56 -12.26
CA ASP A 203 6.86 -6.32 -13.61
C ASP A 203 7.30 -7.62 -14.29
N ASP A 204 8.05 -8.46 -13.57
CA ASP A 204 8.50 -9.78 -14.05
C ASP A 204 7.30 -10.70 -14.35
N TYR A 205 6.30 -10.72 -13.45
CA TYR A 205 5.05 -11.46 -13.66
C TYR A 205 4.31 -10.95 -14.91
N ASN A 206 4.16 -9.63 -15.07
CA ASN A 206 3.46 -9.04 -16.21
C ASN A 206 4.18 -9.25 -17.54
N ALA A 207 5.52 -9.31 -17.54
CA ALA A 207 6.31 -9.66 -18.71
C ALA A 207 6.07 -11.10 -19.17
N MET A 208 5.84 -12.02 -18.22
CA MET A 208 5.51 -13.42 -18.51
C MET A 208 4.04 -13.65 -18.87
N HIS A 209 3.16 -12.77 -18.41
CA HIS A 209 1.71 -12.88 -18.57
C HIS A 209 1.11 -11.70 -19.34
N SER A 210 1.68 -11.38 -20.51
CA SER A 210 1.34 -10.18 -21.30
C SER A 210 -0.15 -10.05 -21.66
N ALA A 211 -0.84 -11.17 -21.91
CA ALA A 211 -2.27 -11.15 -22.22
C ALA A 211 -3.19 -10.85 -21.02
N LYS A 212 -2.68 -10.98 -19.79
CA LYS A 212 -3.44 -10.80 -18.54
C LYS A 212 -2.60 -10.08 -17.49
N GLN A 213 -2.11 -8.90 -17.86
CA GLN A 213 -1.33 -8.07 -16.95
C GLN A 213 -2.14 -7.71 -15.70
N VAL A 214 -1.46 -7.77 -14.56
CA VAL A 214 -1.99 -7.39 -13.26
C VAL A 214 -1.71 -5.91 -13.05
N SER A 215 -2.78 -5.15 -12.76
CA SER A 215 -2.68 -3.73 -12.45
C SER A 215 -2.20 -3.53 -11.01
N MET A 216 -1.19 -2.68 -10.84
CA MET A 216 -0.74 -2.20 -9.53
C MET A 216 -1.88 -1.58 -8.72
N TYR A 217 -2.68 -0.71 -9.35
CA TYR A 217 -3.84 -0.08 -8.71
C TYR A 217 -4.84 -1.12 -8.21
N GLN A 218 -5.18 -2.13 -9.02
CA GLN A 218 -6.16 -3.15 -8.63
C GLN A 218 -5.68 -3.99 -7.44
N VAL A 219 -4.37 -4.30 -7.37
CA VAL A 219 -3.80 -4.98 -6.20
C VAL A 219 -3.92 -4.11 -4.94
N LEU A 220 -3.57 -2.82 -5.04
CA LEU A 220 -3.67 -1.90 -3.91
C LEU A 220 -5.13 -1.65 -3.48
N LYS A 221 -6.05 -1.50 -4.42
CA LYS A 221 -7.49 -1.37 -4.15
C LYS A 221 -8.04 -2.58 -3.41
N ALA A 222 -7.67 -3.79 -3.85
CA ALA A 222 -8.08 -5.03 -3.19
C ALA A 222 -7.51 -5.16 -1.77
N HIS A 223 -6.34 -4.57 -1.49
CA HIS A 223 -5.73 -4.59 -0.17
C HIS A 223 -6.33 -3.53 0.76
N TYR A 224 -6.40 -2.26 0.36
CA TYR A 224 -6.77 -1.15 1.24
C TYR A 224 -8.26 -0.76 1.21
N ALA A 225 -9.03 -1.29 0.25
CA ALA A 225 -10.32 -0.74 -0.16
C ALA A 225 -10.23 0.74 -0.59
N ASP A 226 -11.34 1.31 -1.05
CA ASP A 226 -11.36 2.65 -1.63
C ASP A 226 -10.94 3.76 -0.65
N GLU A 227 -11.53 3.80 0.55
CA GLU A 227 -11.18 4.80 1.58
C GLU A 227 -9.72 4.66 2.02
N GLY A 228 -9.28 3.43 2.30
CA GLY A 228 -7.91 3.19 2.77
C GLY A 228 -6.88 3.58 1.72
N LEU A 229 -7.14 3.27 0.45
CA LEU A 229 -6.23 3.61 -0.64
C LEU A 229 -6.11 5.13 -0.81
N VAL A 230 -7.21 5.89 -0.70
CA VAL A 230 -7.14 7.36 -0.75
C VAL A 230 -6.21 7.91 0.33
N LYS A 231 -6.30 7.40 1.57
CA LYS A 231 -5.43 7.83 2.68
C LYS A 231 -3.95 7.54 2.40
N VAL A 232 -3.65 6.34 1.87
CA VAL A 232 -2.29 5.96 1.50
C VAL A 232 -1.74 6.92 0.43
N LEU A 233 -2.53 7.18 -0.61
CA LEU A 233 -2.11 7.98 -1.75
C LEU A 233 -1.95 9.45 -1.38
N GLU A 234 -2.87 10.04 -0.62
CA GLU A 234 -2.78 11.43 -0.17
C GLU A 234 -1.53 11.66 0.69
N LYS A 235 -1.21 10.72 1.60
CA LYS A 235 0.03 10.79 2.39
C LYS A 235 1.27 10.70 1.50
N ALA A 236 1.25 9.82 0.51
CA ALA A 236 2.35 9.66 -0.44
C ALA A 236 2.52 10.85 -1.40
N GLU A 237 1.46 11.64 -1.66
CA GLU A 237 1.55 12.87 -2.45
C GLU A 237 2.29 14.01 -1.72
N LEU A 238 2.41 13.94 -0.40
CA LEU A 238 3.13 14.93 0.41
C LEU A 238 4.66 14.83 0.27
N ALA A 239 5.18 13.63 -0.02
CA ALA A 239 6.62 13.41 -0.18
C ALA A 239 7.03 13.52 -1.66
N PRO A 240 8.03 14.35 -2.01
CA PRO A 240 8.45 14.55 -3.40
C PRO A 240 8.75 13.26 -4.16
N GLU A 241 9.44 12.32 -3.51
CA GLU A 241 9.87 11.04 -4.11
C GLU A 241 8.70 10.13 -4.50
N THR A 242 7.59 10.18 -3.77
CA THR A 242 6.43 9.30 -4.00
C THR A 242 5.29 9.99 -4.73
N LYS A 243 5.34 11.32 -4.85
CA LYS A 243 4.27 12.15 -5.40
C LYS A 243 3.83 11.73 -6.80
N LYS A 244 4.78 11.55 -7.73
CA LYS A 244 4.44 11.19 -9.12
C LYS A 244 3.68 9.86 -9.22
N LEU A 245 4.14 8.86 -8.47
CA LEU A 245 3.48 7.55 -8.41
C LEU A 245 2.10 7.66 -7.77
N ALA A 246 2.01 8.36 -6.65
CA ALA A 246 0.77 8.50 -5.90
C ALA A 246 -0.29 9.23 -6.73
N SER A 247 0.06 10.33 -7.39
CA SER A 247 -0.86 11.06 -8.27
C SER A 247 -1.34 10.24 -9.46
N ARG A 248 -0.48 9.38 -10.04
CA ARG A 248 -0.90 8.44 -11.09
C ARG A 248 -1.93 7.45 -10.56
N LEU A 249 -1.65 6.79 -9.44
CA LEU A 249 -2.56 5.81 -8.84
C LEU A 249 -3.88 6.46 -8.38
N HIS A 250 -3.82 7.69 -7.90
CA HIS A 250 -5.00 8.46 -7.52
C HIS A 250 -5.86 8.81 -8.75
N ALA A 251 -5.23 9.20 -9.87
CA ALA A 251 -5.94 9.40 -11.13
C ALA A 251 -6.58 8.10 -11.66
N GLU A 252 -5.87 6.97 -11.56
CA GLU A 252 -6.42 5.65 -11.88
C GLU A 252 -7.65 5.32 -11.01
N GLN A 253 -7.62 5.64 -9.71
CA GLN A 253 -8.76 5.45 -8.81
C GLN A 253 -9.99 6.26 -9.23
N LEU A 254 -9.81 7.55 -9.52
CA LEU A 254 -10.90 8.41 -10.00
C LEU A 254 -11.49 7.89 -11.32
N HIS A 255 -10.63 7.45 -12.23
CA HIS A 255 -11.05 6.93 -13.52
C HIS A 255 -11.76 5.58 -13.39
N ASP A 256 -11.32 4.70 -12.50
CA ASP A 256 -11.97 3.42 -12.22
C ASP A 256 -13.40 3.61 -11.71
N TRP A 257 -13.63 4.56 -10.79
CA TRP A 257 -14.98 4.91 -10.34
C TRP A 257 -15.86 5.48 -11.46
N LEU A 258 -15.32 6.35 -12.32
CA LEU A 258 -16.07 6.89 -13.48
C LEU A 258 -16.44 5.79 -14.47
N ARG A 259 -15.48 4.92 -14.82
CA ARG A 259 -15.70 3.79 -15.74
C ARG A 259 -16.69 2.78 -15.19
N SER A 260 -16.70 2.58 -13.87
CA SER A 260 -17.65 1.72 -13.18
C SER A 260 -19.05 2.34 -13.05
N GLY A 261 -19.26 3.55 -13.58
CA GLY A 261 -20.56 4.23 -13.55
C GLY A 261 -21.00 4.64 -12.14
N TYR A 262 -20.05 4.81 -11.22
CA TYR A 262 -20.41 5.30 -9.88
C TYR A 262 -20.93 6.74 -9.97
N SER A 263 -21.99 7.02 -9.22
CA SER A 263 -22.46 8.38 -9.01
C SER A 263 -21.62 9.05 -7.91
N PRO A 264 -21.67 10.39 -7.80
CA PRO A 264 -21.04 11.09 -6.69
C PRO A 264 -21.49 10.54 -5.32
N GLU A 265 -22.73 10.12 -5.17
CA GLU A 265 -23.28 9.50 -3.95
C GLU A 265 -22.63 8.14 -3.67
N ASN A 266 -22.49 7.29 -4.69
CA ASN A 266 -21.83 5.98 -4.54
C ASN A 266 -20.38 6.15 -4.06
N VAL A 267 -19.63 7.09 -4.66
CA VAL A 267 -18.25 7.37 -4.24
C VAL A 267 -18.20 8.00 -2.85
N TYR A 268 -19.14 8.89 -2.53
CA TYR A 268 -19.25 9.43 -1.17
C TYR A 268 -19.40 8.29 -0.16
N LEU A 269 -20.33 7.37 -0.41
CA LEU A 269 -20.54 6.24 0.46
C LEU A 269 -19.24 5.44 0.59
N LEU A 270 -18.55 5.07 -0.50
CA LEU A 270 -17.26 4.35 -0.43
C LEU A 270 -16.21 5.00 0.46
N LEU A 271 -16.13 6.33 0.49
CA LEU A 271 -15.10 7.06 1.23
C LEU A 271 -15.49 7.37 2.69
N PHE A 272 -16.79 7.35 3.01
CA PHE A 272 -17.29 7.81 4.30
C PHE A 272 -18.22 6.83 5.04
N LYS A 273 -18.32 5.55 4.62
CA LYS A 273 -19.28 4.51 5.11
C LYS A 273 -19.48 4.40 6.64
N ARG A 274 -18.65 5.04 7.48
CA ARG A 274 -18.66 4.94 8.95
C ARG A 274 -18.33 6.23 9.69
N ARG A 275 -18.25 7.39 9.03
CA ARG A 275 -17.90 8.65 9.72
C ARG A 275 -19.14 9.34 10.25
N LEU A 276 -19.01 9.92 11.45
CA LEU A 276 -19.91 10.97 11.87
C LEU A 276 -19.79 12.13 10.88
N TYR A 277 -20.92 12.73 10.54
CA TYR A 277 -20.97 13.84 9.59
C TYR A 277 -20.08 15.02 10.02
N GLU A 278 -19.79 15.13 11.32
CA GLU A 278 -18.94 16.14 11.96
C GLU A 278 -17.48 16.08 11.51
N ASP A 279 -16.97 14.88 11.18
CA ASP A 279 -15.58 14.63 10.79
C ASP A 279 -15.39 14.53 9.27
N THR A 280 -16.48 14.57 8.50
CA THR A 280 -16.44 14.34 7.04
C THR A 280 -15.58 15.39 6.35
N PHE A 281 -15.80 16.67 6.64
CA PHE A 281 -15.09 17.76 5.95
C PHE A 281 -13.63 17.90 6.39
N ALA A 282 -13.30 17.42 7.58
CA ALA A 282 -11.92 17.36 8.07
C ALA A 282 -11.16 16.15 7.49
N SER A 283 -11.87 15.16 6.95
CA SER A 283 -11.27 13.99 6.32
C SER A 283 -10.51 14.41 5.06
N PRO A 284 -9.24 13.98 4.90
CA PRO A 284 -8.48 14.16 3.66
C PRO A 284 -9.25 13.71 2.40
N ALA A 285 -9.98 12.58 2.50
CA ALA A 285 -10.83 12.04 1.43
C ALA A 285 -11.94 12.99 0.92
N TRP A 286 -12.28 14.08 1.64
CA TRP A 286 -13.20 15.11 1.15
C TRP A 286 -12.67 15.75 -0.13
N SER A 287 -11.39 16.09 -0.19
CA SER A 287 -10.76 16.67 -1.38
C SER A 287 -10.92 15.73 -2.58
N THR A 288 -10.62 14.45 -2.38
CA THR A 288 -10.77 13.39 -3.37
C THR A 288 -12.20 13.28 -3.89
N TRP A 289 -13.20 13.28 -3.01
CA TRP A 289 -14.61 13.26 -3.41
C TRP A 289 -15.04 14.50 -4.20
N THR A 290 -14.61 15.71 -3.79
CA THR A 290 -14.97 16.94 -4.53
C THR A 290 -14.33 16.99 -5.92
N LYS A 291 -13.11 16.47 -6.07
CA LYS A 291 -12.43 16.30 -7.36
C LYS A 291 -13.17 15.30 -8.24
N TYR A 292 -13.60 14.19 -7.66
CA TYR A 292 -14.43 13.22 -8.37
C TYR A 292 -15.74 13.83 -8.87
N LEU A 293 -16.47 14.57 -8.03
CA LEU A 293 -17.70 15.27 -8.44
C LEU A 293 -17.43 16.26 -9.59
N GLY A 294 -16.32 16.99 -9.53
CA GLY A 294 -15.89 17.87 -10.63
C GLY A 294 -15.73 17.12 -11.95
N ASN A 295 -14.98 16.01 -11.93
CA ASN A 295 -14.78 15.16 -13.10
C ASN A 295 -16.09 14.55 -13.61
N TYR A 296 -16.96 14.10 -12.70
CA TYR A 296 -18.28 13.55 -13.03
C TYR A 296 -19.16 14.60 -13.73
N ASN A 297 -19.22 15.82 -13.19
CA ASN A 297 -19.98 16.93 -13.78
C ASN A 297 -19.48 17.36 -15.15
N MET A 298 -18.18 17.21 -15.43
CA MET A 298 -17.61 17.46 -16.76
C MET A 298 -18.00 16.37 -17.76
N LEU A 299 -18.04 15.12 -17.30
CA LEU A 299 -18.37 13.96 -18.14
C LEU A 299 -19.88 13.80 -18.40
N TYR A 300 -20.70 14.23 -17.45
CA TYR A 300 -22.17 14.15 -17.50
C TYR A 300 -22.82 15.53 -17.25
N PRO A 301 -22.69 16.50 -18.19
CA PRO A 301 -23.23 17.84 -18.02
C PRO A 301 -24.74 17.89 -17.75
N GLU A 302 -25.48 16.92 -18.26
CA GLU A 302 -26.93 16.76 -18.08
C GLU A 302 -27.32 16.30 -16.67
N LYS A 303 -26.39 15.65 -15.95
CA LYS A 303 -26.56 15.21 -14.55
C LYS A 303 -25.75 16.07 -13.58
N LYS A 304 -25.30 17.24 -14.03
CA LYS A 304 -24.44 18.12 -13.26
C LYS A 304 -25.13 18.52 -11.95
N MET A 305 -24.42 18.34 -10.84
CA MET A 305 -24.93 18.67 -9.52
C MET A 305 -23.91 19.49 -8.71
N THR A 306 -24.41 20.33 -7.80
CA THR A 306 -23.56 21.07 -6.86
C THR A 306 -23.12 20.16 -5.71
N LEU A 307 -22.13 20.58 -4.92
CA LEU A 307 -21.73 19.86 -3.70
C LEU A 307 -22.91 19.69 -2.74
N PHE A 308 -23.73 20.74 -2.64
CA PHE A 308 -24.93 20.74 -1.82
C PHE A 308 -25.98 19.74 -2.32
N ALA A 309 -26.28 19.74 -3.63
CA ALA A 309 -27.23 18.79 -4.22
C ALA A 309 -26.78 17.34 -4.00
N ALA A 310 -25.50 17.03 -4.23
CA ALA A 310 -24.96 15.69 -3.97
C ALA A 310 -25.08 15.26 -2.50
N LEU A 311 -24.88 16.17 -1.54
CA LEU A 311 -25.11 15.87 -0.12
C LEU A 311 -26.60 15.66 0.22
N ARG A 312 -27.52 16.27 -0.55
CA ARG A 312 -28.96 16.13 -0.34
C ARG A 312 -29.53 14.80 -0.77
N GLU A 313 -28.90 14.15 -1.73
CA GLU A 313 -29.20 12.76 -2.09
C GLU A 313 -28.81 11.78 -0.97
N LEU A 314 -27.89 12.16 -0.08
CA LEU A 314 -27.36 11.31 1.00
C LEU A 314 -27.97 11.62 2.37
N TYR A 315 -28.33 12.87 2.61
CA TYR A 315 -28.73 13.36 3.92
C TYR A 315 -29.98 14.23 3.84
N THR A 316 -30.84 14.10 4.86
CA THR A 316 -31.97 15.01 5.07
C THR A 316 -31.53 16.46 5.17
N GLU A 317 -32.45 17.37 4.89
CA GLU A 317 -32.15 18.79 4.84
C GLU A 317 -31.56 19.35 6.13
N HIS A 318 -32.22 19.04 7.24
CA HIS A 318 -31.77 19.40 8.57
C HIS A 318 -30.33 18.93 8.84
N ARG A 319 -29.96 17.71 8.40
CA ARG A 319 -28.61 17.17 8.59
C ARG A 319 -27.57 17.93 7.77
N VAL A 320 -27.85 18.27 6.51
CA VAL A 320 -26.90 19.06 5.69
C VAL A 320 -26.69 20.45 6.30
N LEU A 321 -27.73 21.10 6.83
CA LEU A 321 -27.59 22.38 7.53
C LEU A 321 -26.76 22.25 8.81
N THR A 322 -26.95 21.18 9.59
CA THR A 322 -26.15 20.91 10.79
C THR A 322 -24.67 20.71 10.42
N MET A 323 -24.39 19.96 9.35
CA MET A 323 -23.02 19.80 8.81
C MET A 323 -22.40 21.14 8.44
N ILE A 324 -23.12 21.97 7.68
CA ILE A 324 -22.66 23.31 7.25
C ILE A 324 -22.33 24.19 8.47
N ASN A 325 -23.24 24.25 9.45
CA ASN A 325 -23.06 25.02 10.66
C ASN A 325 -21.87 24.54 11.49
N HIS A 326 -21.67 23.23 11.58
CA HIS A 326 -20.51 22.65 12.25
C HIS A 326 -19.21 23.03 11.53
N ALA A 327 -19.15 22.86 10.20
CA ALA A 327 -17.99 23.22 9.39
C ALA A 327 -17.59 24.68 9.55
N LYS A 328 -18.56 25.59 9.56
CA LYS A 328 -18.34 27.04 9.73
C LYS A 328 -17.73 27.43 11.08
N ARG A 329 -17.87 26.57 12.12
CA ARG A 329 -17.32 26.81 13.46
C ARG A 329 -15.86 26.39 13.59
N SER A 330 -15.35 25.52 12.72
CA SER A 330 -13.96 25.05 12.74
C SER A 330 -13.11 25.80 11.72
N MET A 331 -11.95 26.31 12.14
CA MET A 331 -11.04 27.06 11.27
C MET A 331 -10.60 26.27 10.03
N SER A 332 -10.37 24.97 10.16
CA SER A 332 -9.89 24.11 9.06
C SER A 332 -10.97 23.79 8.02
N THR A 333 -12.26 23.87 8.37
CA THR A 333 -13.39 23.49 7.50
C THR A 333 -14.33 24.66 7.18
N LYS A 334 -14.06 25.85 7.72
CA LYS A 334 -14.90 27.05 7.57
C LYS A 334 -15.16 27.41 6.11
N SER A 335 -14.13 27.35 5.27
CA SER A 335 -14.25 27.65 3.84
C SER A 335 -15.20 26.69 3.11
N ILE A 336 -15.16 25.40 3.47
CA ILE A 336 -16.06 24.37 2.95
C ILE A 336 -17.50 24.69 3.36
N GLY A 337 -17.72 25.00 4.65
CA GLY A 337 -19.05 25.37 5.16
C GLY A 337 -19.64 26.60 4.47
N LEU A 338 -18.85 27.66 4.26
CA LEU A 338 -19.30 28.86 3.55
C LEU A 338 -19.65 28.58 2.09
N LYS A 339 -18.88 27.73 1.40
CA LYS A 339 -19.18 27.32 0.03
C LYS A 339 -20.51 26.56 -0.05
N LEU A 340 -20.72 25.60 0.85
CA LEU A 340 -21.96 24.82 0.91
C LEU A 340 -23.19 25.68 1.26
N GLU A 341 -23.03 26.68 2.12
CA GLU A 341 -24.08 27.66 2.42
C GLU A 341 -24.43 28.51 1.19
N LYS A 342 -23.42 28.95 0.42
CA LYS A 342 -23.68 29.65 -0.84
C LYS A 342 -24.41 28.76 -1.85
N ASP A 343 -23.99 27.50 -1.97
CA ASP A 343 -24.61 26.53 -2.88
C ASP A 343 -26.06 26.22 -2.46
N SER A 344 -26.36 26.15 -1.15
CA SER A 344 -27.72 25.91 -0.67
C SER A 344 -28.66 27.08 -0.98
N LEU A 345 -28.19 28.32 -0.80
CA LEU A 345 -28.97 29.52 -1.15
C LEU A 345 -29.32 29.55 -2.65
N ASN A 346 -28.35 29.21 -3.51
CA ASN A 346 -28.56 29.13 -4.96
C ASN A 346 -29.52 27.99 -5.36
N PHE A 347 -29.65 26.96 -4.54
CA PHE A 347 -30.58 25.85 -4.76
C PHE A 347 -32.05 26.19 -4.41
N GLY A 348 -32.33 27.43 -3.96
CA GLY A 348 -33.69 27.89 -3.67
C GLY A 348 -34.17 27.59 -2.25
N TRP A 349 -33.25 27.35 -1.30
CA TRP A 349 -33.57 27.03 0.10
C TRP A 349 -33.97 28.21 0.98
N THR A 350 -34.38 29.31 0.38
CA THR A 350 -34.75 30.54 1.08
C THR A 350 -35.97 30.38 2.00
N ASN A 351 -36.80 29.33 1.81
CA ASN A 351 -38.04 29.13 2.57
C ASN A 351 -37.88 28.35 3.91
N VAL A 352 -36.70 27.80 4.22
CA VAL A 352 -36.43 27.12 5.53
C VAL A 352 -35.33 27.85 6.33
N ILE A 353 -34.69 28.85 5.70
CA ILE A 353 -33.50 29.53 6.23
C ILE A 353 -33.83 30.60 7.29
N LEU A 354 -35.01 31.22 7.24
CA LEU A 354 -35.34 32.31 8.15
C LEU A 354 -35.41 31.90 9.64
N PRO A 355 -35.95 30.74 10.05
CA PRO A 355 -36.03 30.41 11.49
C PRO A 355 -34.69 29.95 12.09
N VAL A 356 -33.86 29.21 11.34
CA VAL A 356 -32.64 28.57 11.88
C VAL A 356 -31.44 29.51 11.88
N ILE A 357 -31.29 30.37 10.86
CA ILE A 357 -30.21 31.37 10.85
C ILE A 357 -30.49 32.50 11.86
N CYS A 358 -31.75 32.97 11.97
CA CYS A 358 -32.09 34.01 12.95
C CYS A 358 -31.90 33.54 14.40
N SER A 359 -32.20 32.27 14.72
CA SER A 359 -32.04 31.76 16.08
C SER A 359 -30.56 31.64 16.49
N ALA A 360 -29.66 31.18 15.60
CA ALA A 360 -28.23 31.08 15.91
C ALA A 360 -27.55 32.45 16.10
N GLN A 361 -27.91 33.45 15.29
CA GLN A 361 -27.42 34.83 15.49
C GLN A 361 -27.97 35.45 16.78
N ARG A 362 -29.23 35.20 17.14
CA ARG A 362 -29.82 35.70 18.39
C ARG A 362 -29.17 35.12 19.65
N PHE A 363 -28.79 33.84 19.64
CA PHE A 363 -28.10 33.23 20.78
C PHE A 363 -26.66 33.74 20.96
N SER A 364 -25.95 34.02 19.87
CA SER A 364 -24.59 34.58 19.94
C SER A 364 -24.57 36.05 20.35
N SER A 365 -25.57 36.85 19.94
CA SER A 365 -25.72 38.23 20.40
C SER A 365 -26.14 38.31 21.87
N VAL A 366 -27.09 37.48 22.33
CA VAL A 366 -27.50 37.41 23.75
C VAL A 366 -26.36 36.97 24.66
N ARG A 367 -25.50 36.04 24.22
CA ARG A 367 -24.31 35.61 25.00
C ARG A 367 -23.24 36.71 25.07
N ARG A 368 -23.08 37.53 24.02
CA ARG A 368 -22.21 38.73 24.04
C ARG A 368 -22.75 39.84 24.93
N GLU A 369 -24.06 40.10 24.88
CA GLU A 369 -24.68 41.12 25.72
C GLU A 369 -24.64 40.75 27.21
N ARG A 370 -24.87 39.48 27.57
CA ARG A 370 -24.73 39.02 28.96
C ARG A 370 -23.28 39.09 29.48
N SER A 371 -22.28 38.86 28.62
CA SER A 371 -20.87 38.98 29.02
C SER A 371 -20.46 40.45 29.15
N SER A 372 -20.95 41.34 28.29
CA SER A 372 -20.72 42.79 28.42
C SER A 372 -21.48 43.44 29.58
N SER A 373 -22.70 42.98 29.91
CA SER A 373 -23.46 43.50 31.06
C SER A 373 -22.84 43.11 32.40
N THR A 374 -22.31 41.88 32.51
CA THR A 374 -21.62 41.40 33.71
C THR A 374 -20.31 42.17 33.97
N ILE A 375 -19.63 42.62 32.91
CA ILE A 375 -18.41 43.45 33.04
C ILE A 375 -18.77 44.89 33.45
N ARG A 376 -19.93 45.43 33.03
CA ARG A 376 -20.35 46.80 33.36
C ARG A 376 -20.88 46.96 34.79
N THR A 377 -21.43 45.91 35.40
CA THR A 377 -21.93 45.96 36.79
C THR A 377 -20.84 45.79 37.86
N GLY A 378 -19.60 45.49 37.49
CA GLY A 378 -18.48 45.29 38.43
C GLY A 378 -17.57 46.50 38.66
N ALA A 379 -17.83 47.66 38.05
CA ALA A 379 -16.89 48.80 38.01
C ALA A 379 -17.39 50.10 38.70
N LEU A 380 -18.42 50.03 39.55
CA LEU A 380 -18.92 51.18 40.32
C LEU A 380 -19.16 50.77 41.77
N GLY A 381 -18.15 50.97 42.64
CA GLY A 381 -18.34 50.92 44.09
C GLY A 381 -17.10 50.57 44.90
N SER A 382 -16.20 51.54 45.10
CA SER A 382 -15.47 51.73 46.37
C SER A 382 -14.56 52.96 46.31
N SER A 383 -15.07 54.14 46.71
CA SER A 383 -14.23 55.24 47.20
C SER A 383 -14.78 55.74 48.54
N THR A 384 -14.05 55.48 49.62
CA THR A 384 -14.11 56.16 50.93
C THR A 384 -12.91 55.61 51.74
N SER A 385 -11.82 56.36 51.87
CA SER A 385 -11.53 57.39 52.90
C SER A 385 -10.55 56.84 53.94
N MET A 386 -9.33 57.40 53.96
CA MET A 386 -8.40 57.36 55.10
C MET A 386 -7.67 58.70 55.16
N THR A 387 -8.05 59.52 56.13
CA THR A 387 -7.21 60.42 56.92
C THR A 387 -7.92 60.64 58.24
#